data_AF-A0A927Z9S8-F1
#
_entry.id   AF-A0A927Z9S8-F1
#
_cell.length_a   1.000
_cell.length_b   1.000
_cell.length_c   1.000
_cell.angle_alpha   90.00
_cell.angle_beta   90.00
_cell.angle_gamma   90.00
#
_symmetry.space_group_name_H-M   'P 1'
#
loop_
_entity.id
_entity.type
_entity.pdbx_description
1 polymer ?
#
loop_
_entity_poly.entity_id
_entity_poly.type
_entity_poly.pdbx_seq_one_letter_code
_entity_poly.pdbx_strand_id
1 'polypeptide(L)'
;MNENKPASNPKALLPILLFLVLYLGNGILFEYIHPTEGQMGFYVVSVVLAFSISLIVAFLQNRKVKFDEKIRICARGIGDENIVTMLFIFIIAGAFSGIAGAAGGAASTANMLLS
;
A
#
# COMPACT_ATOMS: atom_id res chain seq x y z
N MET A 1 -28.78 9.62 -20.87
CA MET A 1 -28.54 8.87 -19.62
C MET A 1 -27.98 9.85 -18.62
N ASN A 2 -28.72 10.17 -17.55
CA ASN A 2 -28.33 11.22 -16.61
C ASN A 2 -27.10 10.79 -15.81
N GLU A 3 -25.96 11.41 -16.12
CA GLU A 3 -24.73 11.35 -15.33
C GLU A 3 -25.00 11.99 -13.95
N ASN A 4 -25.32 11.14 -12.97
CA ASN A 4 -25.32 11.53 -11.58
C ASN A 4 -23.85 11.70 -11.15
N LYS A 5 -23.34 12.93 -11.20
CA LYS A 5 -22.05 13.30 -10.59
C LYS A 5 -22.03 12.77 -9.15
N PRO A 6 -21.06 11.91 -8.77
CA PRO A 6 -20.93 11.52 -7.38
C PRO A 6 -20.65 12.79 -6.57
N ALA A 7 -21.54 13.11 -5.62
CA ALA A 7 -21.30 14.19 -4.68
C ALA A 7 -19.98 13.90 -3.96
N SER A 8 -19.04 14.83 -4.03
CA SER A 8 -17.76 14.76 -3.32
C SER A 8 -18.04 14.50 -1.84
N ASN A 9 -17.71 13.29 -1.38
CA ASN A 9 -17.82 12.94 0.02
C ASN A 9 -16.41 12.93 0.61
N PRO A 10 -15.99 14.00 1.32
CA PRO A 10 -14.65 14.09 1.90
C PRO A 10 -14.38 12.95 2.91
N LYS A 11 -15.43 12.32 3.44
CA LYS A 11 -15.30 11.14 4.31
C LYS A 11 -14.67 9.95 3.59
N ALA A 12 -14.82 9.82 2.26
CA ALA A 12 -14.25 8.69 1.50
C ALA A 12 -12.71 8.66 1.53
N LEU A 13 -12.05 9.78 1.82
CA LEU A 13 -10.59 9.88 1.89
C LEU A 13 -10.02 9.52 3.27
N LEU A 14 -10.88 9.44 4.30
CA LEU A 14 -10.47 9.19 5.68
C LEU A 14 -9.68 7.89 5.87
N PRO A 15 -10.04 6.73 5.26
CA PRO A 15 -9.25 5.51 5.43
C PRO A 15 -7.83 5.64 4.88
N ILE A 16 -7.67 6.36 3.78
CA ILE A 16 -6.35 6.63 3.15
C ILE A 16 -5.53 7.57 4.04
N LEU A 17 -6.16 8.63 4.55
CA LEU A 17 -5.52 9.55 5.48
C LEU A 17 -5.07 8.83 6.76
N LEU A 18 -5.93 7.95 7.29
CA LEU A 18 -5.67 7.19 8.51
C LEU A 18 -4.52 6.19 8.30
N PHE A 19 -4.49 5.51 7.14
CA PHE A 19 -3.34 4.69 6.74
C PHE A 19 -2.04 5.51 6.68
N LEU A 20 -2.07 6.68 6.04
CA LEU A 20 -0.89 7.54 5.89
C LEU A 20 -0.38 8.03 7.25
N VAL A 21 -1.26 8.51 8.12
CA VAL A 21 -0.86 9.01 9.45
C VAL A 21 -0.36 7.87 10.33
N LEU A 22 -1.00 6.70 10.32
CA LEU A 22 -0.55 5.57 11.12
C LEU A 22 0.75 4.96 10.61
N TYR A 23 0.90 4.78 9.30
CA TYR A 23 2.09 4.14 8.75
C TYR A 23 3.27 5.12 8.66
N LEU A 24 3.06 6.26 8.01
CA LEU A 24 4.11 7.26 7.81
C LEU A 24 4.41 8.03 9.10
N GLY A 25 3.38 8.39 9.86
CA GLY A 25 3.56 9.10 11.13
C GLY A 25 4.29 8.25 12.15
N ASN A 26 3.91 6.98 12.34
CA ASN A 26 4.68 6.10 13.23
C ASN A 26 6.08 5.81 12.68
N GLY A 27 6.24 5.60 11.37
CA GLY A 27 7.56 5.41 10.77
C GLY A 27 8.52 6.59 11.04
N ILE A 28 8.05 7.83 10.90
CA ILE A 28 8.83 9.03 11.21
C ILE A 28 9.07 9.17 12.72
N LEU A 29 8.08 8.87 13.57
CA LEU A 29 8.25 8.92 15.03
C LEU A 29 9.32 7.93 15.53
N PHE A 30 9.30 6.70 15.03
CA PHE A 30 10.27 5.66 15.41
C PHE A 30 11.64 5.87 14.77
N GLU A 31 11.71 6.48 13.58
CA GLU A 31 12.99 6.81 12.95
C GLU A 31 13.66 8.05 13.56
N TYR A 32 12.89 9.09 13.92
CA TYR A 32 13.43 10.41 14.26
C TYR A 32 13.35 10.78 15.76
N ILE A 33 12.30 10.37 16.48
CA ILE A 33 12.08 10.79 17.89
C ILE A 33 12.59 9.74 18.88
N HIS A 34 12.39 8.46 18.58
CA HIS A 34 12.92 7.34 19.38
C HIS A 34 13.82 6.45 18.53
N PRO A 35 15.02 6.93 18.15
CA PRO A 35 15.96 6.14 17.37
C PRO A 35 16.33 4.89 18.18
N THR A 36 15.83 3.75 17.74
CA THR A 36 16.18 2.46 18.32
C THR A 36 17.43 2.00 17.56
N GLU A 37 18.60 2.10 18.19
CA GLU A 37 19.86 1.67 17.56
C GLU A 37 19.72 0.23 17.06
N GLY A 38 19.73 0.04 15.72
CA GLY A 38 19.68 -1.27 15.08
C GLY A 38 18.34 -1.69 14.47
N GLN A 39 17.28 -0.87 14.50
CA GLN A 39 16.03 -1.15 13.79
C GLN A 39 15.60 0.02 12.91
N MET A 40 15.42 -0.24 11.61
CA MET A 40 14.80 0.71 10.67
C MET A 40 13.39 1.01 11.19
N GLY A 41 13.04 2.26 11.51
CA GLY A 41 11.80 2.62 12.23
C GLY A 41 10.51 2.15 11.54
N PHE A 42 10.56 1.97 10.21
CA PHE A 42 9.47 1.42 9.39
C PHE A 42 9.28 -0.10 9.51
N TYR A 43 10.26 -0.84 10.05
CA TYR A 43 10.15 -2.29 10.28
C TYR A 43 9.49 -2.63 11.62
N VAL A 44 9.50 -1.69 12.57
CA VAL A 44 8.85 -1.86 13.89
C VAL A 44 7.33 -1.88 13.74
N VAL A 45 6.80 -1.07 12.81
CA VAL A 45 5.38 -0.97 12.52
C VAL A 45 5.05 -1.68 11.21
N SER A 46 4.46 -2.87 11.32
CA SER A 46 4.03 -3.63 10.14
C SER A 46 3.00 -2.85 9.30
N VAL A 47 3.34 -2.60 8.03
CA VAL A 47 2.45 -2.01 7.01
C VAL A 47 1.08 -2.70 7.01
N VAL A 48 1.08 -4.02 7.13
CA VAL A 48 -0.13 -4.87 7.07
C VAL A 48 -1.08 -4.54 8.22
N LEU A 49 -0.56 -4.22 9.41
CA LEU A 49 -1.38 -3.85 10.56
C LEU A 49 -2.04 -2.48 10.36
N ALA A 50 -1.27 -1.47 9.91
CA ALA A 50 -1.80 -0.13 9.64
C ALA A 50 -2.88 -0.17 8.53
N PHE A 51 -2.64 -0.98 7.49
CA PHE A 51 -3.61 -1.21 6.42
C PHE A 51 -4.87 -1.90 6.92
N SER A 52 -4.73 -2.92 7.77
CA SER A 52 -5.87 -3.67 8.33
C SER A 52 -6.80 -2.76 9.16
N ILE A 53 -6.24 -1.90 10.03
CA ILE A 53 -7.03 -0.92 10.80
C ILE A 53 -7.77 0.04 9.87
N SER A 54 -7.08 0.53 8.85
CA SER A 54 -7.65 1.46 7.86
C SER A 54 -8.79 0.82 7.07
N LEU A 55 -8.66 -0.47 6.73
CA LEU A 55 -9.70 -1.23 6.02
C LEU A 55 -10.95 -1.44 6.89
N ILE A 56 -10.78 -1.71 8.19
CA ILE A 56 -11.89 -1.77 9.15
C ILE A 56 -12.63 -0.43 9.17
N VAL A 57 -11.89 0.69 9.25
CA VAL A 57 -12.49 2.03 9.21
C VAL A 57 -13.22 2.28 7.89
N ALA A 58 -12.65 1.90 6.75
CA ALA A 58 -13.29 1.99 5.43
C ALA A 58 -14.62 1.22 5.39
N PHE A 59 -14.65 0.01 5.93
CA PHE A 59 -15.86 -0.79 5.99
C PHE A 59 -16.90 -0.20 6.96
N LEU A 60 -16.49 0.45 8.05
CA LEU A 60 -17.42 1.09 8.99
C LEU A 60 -18.07 2.38 8.45
N GLN A 61 -17.37 3.14 7.60
CA GLN A 61 -17.87 4.41 7.07
C GLN A 61 -19.20 4.30 6.31
N ASN A 62 -19.41 3.20 5.59
CA ASN A 62 -20.61 2.99 4.80
C ASN A 62 -21.46 1.86 5.39
N ARG A 63 -22.04 2.10 6.58
CA ARG A 63 -22.89 1.12 7.29
C ARG A 63 -24.14 0.70 6.51
N LYS A 64 -24.52 1.44 5.46
CA LYS A 64 -25.70 1.17 4.61
C LYS A 64 -25.47 0.09 3.54
N VAL A 65 -24.22 -0.16 3.15
CA VAL A 65 -23.88 -1.13 2.09
C VAL A 65 -23.43 -2.44 2.74
N LYS A 66 -24.00 -3.56 2.30
CA LYS A 66 -23.61 -4.90 2.78
C LYS A 66 -22.14 -5.17 2.46
N PHE A 67 -21.48 -5.97 3.31
CA PHE A 67 -20.06 -6.30 3.16
C PHE A 67 -19.75 -6.96 1.80
N ASP A 68 -20.60 -7.88 1.36
CA ASP A 68 -20.52 -8.53 0.05
C ASP A 68 -20.50 -7.51 -1.11
N GLU A 69 -21.43 -6.55 -1.08
CA GLU A 69 -21.51 -5.50 -2.10
C GLU A 69 -20.28 -4.57 -2.05
N LYS A 70 -19.73 -4.28 -0.87
CA LYS A 70 -18.47 -3.52 -0.73
C LYS A 70 -17.31 -4.26 -1.40
N ILE A 71 -17.17 -5.57 -1.16
CA ILE A 71 -16.14 -6.38 -1.80
C ILE A 71 -16.35 -6.39 -3.32
N ARG A 72 -17.58 -6.55 -3.79
CA ARG A 72 -17.89 -6.59 -5.22
C ARG A 72 -17.55 -5.27 -5.93
N ILE A 73 -17.81 -4.13 -5.29
CA ILE A 73 -17.41 -2.81 -5.79
C ILE A 73 -15.88 -2.69 -5.82
N CYS A 74 -15.18 -3.11 -4.76
CA CYS A 74 -13.71 -3.10 -4.73
C CYS A 74 -13.11 -4.00 -5.83
N ALA A 75 -13.65 -5.21 -6.00
CA ALA A 75 -13.20 -6.16 -7.02
C ALA A 75 -13.39 -5.61 -8.45
N ARG A 76 -14.52 -4.94 -8.72
CA ARG A 76 -14.74 -4.25 -10.00
C ARG A 76 -13.73 -3.12 -10.24
N GLY A 77 -13.40 -2.35 -9.20
CA GLY A 77 -12.41 -1.28 -9.30
C GLY A 77 -11.00 -1.81 -9.56
N ILE A 78 -10.59 -2.88 -8.87
CA ILE A 78 -9.27 -3.51 -9.07
C ILE A 78 -9.18 -4.22 -10.42
N GLY A 79 -10.29 -4.75 -10.94
CA GLY A 79 -10.36 -5.49 -12.20
C GLY A 79 -10.29 -4.64 -13.47
N ASP A 80 -10.04 -3.33 -13.38
CA ASP A 80 -9.79 -2.48 -14.55
C ASP A 80 -8.50 -2.91 -15.26
N GLU A 81 -8.53 -3.03 -16.59
CA GLU A 81 -7.41 -3.54 -17.38
C GLU A 81 -6.11 -2.74 -17.18
N ASN A 82 -6.19 -1.42 -16.98
CA ASN A 82 -5.01 -0.60 -16.74
C ASN A 82 -4.41 -0.89 -15.37
N ILE A 83 -5.26 -1.00 -14.35
CA ILE A 83 -4.84 -1.29 -12.97
C ILE A 83 -4.25 -2.70 -12.90
N VAL A 84 -4.92 -3.69 -13.50
CA VAL A 84 -4.44 -5.08 -13.56
C VAL A 84 -3.09 -5.15 -14.28
N THR A 85 -2.93 -4.45 -15.41
CA THR A 85 -1.65 -4.41 -16.14
C THR A 85 -0.53 -3.83 -15.28
N MET A 86 -0.78 -2.74 -14.56
CA MET A 86 0.21 -2.16 -13.62
C MET A 86 0.59 -3.13 -12.50
N LEU A 87 -0.40 -3.83 -11.92
CA LEU A 87 -0.15 -4.84 -10.89
C LEU A 87 0.72 -5.99 -11.42
N PHE A 88 0.46 -6.49 -12.63
CA PHE A 88 1.28 -7.52 -13.26
C PHE A 88 2.73 -7.08 -13.44
N ILE A 89 2.95 -5.85 -13.94
CA ILE A 89 4.29 -5.29 -14.11
C ILE A 89 5.02 -5.23 -12.77
N PHE A 90 4.37 -4.74 -11.71
CA PHE A 90 4.99 -4.67 -10.38
C PHE A 90 5.30 -6.04 -9.79
N ILE A 91 4.42 -7.03 -9.95
CA ILE A 91 4.66 -8.39 -9.47
C ILE A 91 5.87 -9.01 -10.18
N ILE A 92 5.93 -8.90 -11.51
CA ILE A 92 7.05 -9.44 -12.31
C ILE A 92 8.35 -8.71 -11.96
N ALA A 93 8.33 -7.38 -11.84
CA ALA A 93 9.50 -6.59 -11.46
C ALA A 93 10.02 -6.96 -10.06
N GLY A 94 9.12 -7.13 -9.08
CA GLY A 94 9.47 -7.56 -7.73
C GLY A 94 10.06 -8.97 -7.70
N ALA A 95 9.45 -9.92 -8.43
CA ALA A 95 9.96 -11.27 -8.57
C ALA A 95 11.35 -11.29 -9.23
N PHE A 96 11.53 -10.51 -10.30
CA PHE A 96 12.82 -10.35 -10.97
C PHE A 96 13.88 -9.74 -10.05
N SER A 97 13.54 -8.69 -9.29
CA SER A 97 14.44 -8.08 -8.32
C SER A 97 14.88 -9.08 -7.24
N GLY A 98 13.96 -9.92 -6.74
CA GLY A 98 14.28 -10.97 -5.78
C GLY A 98 15.24 -12.02 -6.35
N ILE A 99 15.00 -12.50 -7.58
CA ILE A 99 15.85 -13.48 -8.25
C ILE A 99 17.23 -12.89 -8.57
N ALA A 100 17.28 -11.67 -9.12
CA ALA A 100 18.52 -10.97 -9.43
C ALA A 100 19.35 -10.67 -8.16
N GLY A 101 18.69 -10.37 -7.04
CA GLY A 101 19.34 -10.24 -5.74
C GLY A 101 19.93 -11.57 -5.25
N ALA A 102 19.16 -12.65 -5.29
CA ALA A 102 19.61 -13.99 -4.87
C ALA A 102 20.73 -14.56 -5.76
N ALA A 103 20.71 -14.25 -7.06
CA ALA A 103 21.74 -14.64 -8.01
C ALA A 103 23.05 -13.82 -7.87
N GLY A 104 23.10 -12.84 -6.95
CA GLY A 104 24.25 -11.95 -6.80
C GLY A 104 24.39 -10.94 -7.95
N GLY A 105 23.35 -10.75 -8.76
CA GLY A 105 23.33 -9.81 -9.87
C GLY A 105 23.56 -8.37 -9.40
N ALA A 106 22.91 -7.96 -8.31
CA ALA A 106 23.10 -6.62 -7.74
C ALA A 106 24.55 -6.38 -7.30
N ALA A 107 25.17 -7.36 -6.65
CA ALA A 107 26.58 -7.28 -6.22
C ALA A 107 27.54 -7.28 -7.42
N SER A 108 27.27 -8.11 -8.43
CA SER A 108 28.11 -8.21 -9.64
C SER A 108 28.06 -6.94 -10.48
N THR A 109 26.88 -6.34 -10.66
CA THR A 109 26.74 -5.06 -11.36
C THR A 109 27.36 -3.90 -10.57
N ALA A 110 27.23 -3.88 -9.24
CA ALA A 110 27.88 -2.88 -8.40
C ALA A 110 29.41 -3.00 -8.48
N ASN A 111 29.95 -4.22 -8.43
CA ASN A 111 31.38 -4.45 -8.54
C ASN A 111 31.91 -4.07 -9.94
N MET A 112 31.15 -4.33 -11.00
CA MET A 112 31.49 -3.90 -12.37
C MET A 112 31.50 -2.38 -12.54
N LEU A 113 30.67 -1.65 -11.79
CA LEU A 113 30.62 -0.19 -11.86
C LEU A 113 31.70 0.50 -11.02
N LEU A 114 32.19 -0.19 -9.99
CA LEU A 114 33.23 0.28 -9.07
C LEU A 114 34.65 -0.19 -9.46
N SER A 115 34.77 -1.16 -10.36
CA SER A 115 36.03 -1.59 -10.99
C SER A 115 36.39 -0.75 -12.20
#